data_AF-A7RZR0-F1
#
_entry.id   AF-A7RZR0-F1
#
_cell.length_a   1.000
_cell.length_b   1.000
_cell.length_c   1.000
_cell.angle_alpha   90.00
_cell.angle_beta   90.00
_cell.angle_gamma   90.00
#
_symmetry.space_group_name_H-M   'P 1'
#
loop_
_entity.id
_entity.type
_entity.pdbx_description
1 polymer ?
#
loop_
_entity_poly.entity_id
_entity_poly.type
_entity_poly.pdbx_seq_one_letter_code
_entity_poly.pdbx_strand_id
1 'polypeptide(L)'
;MSHTILLVQPGSRPETRTYSDYESLEECMEGVCKIFEEHLKRTNPNTPSITYDISQLFDFIDELTDLSCLVSQKNRHYAPHNKDWIKEQIYIMLRKQAGK
;
A
#
# COMPACT_ATOMS: atom_id res chain seq x y z
N MET A 1 10.05 3.21 -14.87
CA MET A 1 8.92 2.32 -14.56
C MET A 1 9.51 0.99 -14.15
N SER A 2 9.27 0.61 -12.91
CA SER A 2 9.74 -0.64 -12.32
C SER A 2 8.50 -1.39 -11.91
N HIS A 3 8.21 -2.50 -12.61
CA HIS A 3 7.10 -3.37 -12.26
C HIS A 3 7.21 -3.76 -10.79
N THR A 4 6.10 -3.67 -10.07
CA THR A 4 6.08 -3.87 -8.62
C THR A 4 4.96 -4.82 -8.26
N ILE A 5 5.28 -5.87 -7.49
CA ILE A 5 4.30 -6.83 -6.97
C ILE A 5 4.09 -6.51 -5.50
N LEU A 6 2.85 -6.27 -5.09
CA LEU A 6 2.44 -6.09 -3.70
C LEU A 6 1.92 -7.43 -3.15
N LEU A 7 2.42 -7.82 -1.99
CA LEU A 7 1.98 -8.99 -1.24
C LEU A 7 1.29 -8.51 0.04
N VAL A 8 0.05 -8.96 0.27
CA VAL A 8 -0.77 -8.51 1.40
C VAL A 8 -1.30 -9.72 2.14
N GLN A 9 -1.18 -9.71 3.47
CA GLN A 9 -1.83 -10.65 4.36
C GLN A 9 -2.58 -9.87 5.46
N PRO A 10 -3.89 -9.62 5.30
CA PRO A 10 -4.65 -8.85 6.28
C PRO A 10 -4.79 -9.55 7.64
N GLY A 11 -4.96 -10.88 7.66
CA GLY A 11 -5.17 -11.64 8.90
C GLY A 11 -4.17 -12.77 9.10
N SER A 12 -4.09 -13.31 10.31
CA SER A 12 -3.13 -14.36 10.67
C SER A 12 -3.32 -15.66 9.87
N ARG A 13 -4.53 -15.87 9.36
CA ARG A 13 -4.92 -17.01 8.52
C ARG A 13 -4.26 -16.95 7.14
N PRO A 14 -3.53 -18.00 6.70
CA PRO A 14 -2.85 -18.02 5.40
C PRO A 14 -3.78 -17.80 4.19
N GLU A 15 -5.06 -18.14 4.29
CA GLU A 15 -6.06 -17.98 3.23
C GLU A 15 -6.38 -16.51 2.94
N THR A 16 -5.97 -15.59 3.82
CA THR A 16 -6.14 -14.14 3.61
C THR A 16 -5.04 -13.55 2.72
N ARG A 17 -4.00 -14.32 2.39
CA ARG A 17 -2.91 -13.88 1.51
C ARG A 17 -3.43 -13.60 0.12
N THR A 18 -3.10 -12.43 -0.40
CA THR A 18 -3.37 -12.03 -1.76
C THR A 18 -2.20 -11.22 -2.32
N TYR A 19 -2.18 -11.03 -3.63
CA TYR A 19 -1.20 -10.19 -4.28
C TYR A 19 -1.84 -9.33 -5.36
N SER A 20 -1.16 -8.26 -5.74
CA SER A 20 -1.51 -7.41 -6.88
C SER A 20 -0.23 -6.91 -7.52
N ASP A 21 -0.24 -6.69 -8.82
CA ASP A 21 0.90 -6.18 -9.56
C ASP A 21 0.60 -4.84 -10.23
N TYR A 22 1.65 -4.05 -10.42
CA TYR A 22 1.60 -2.67 -10.90
C TYR A 22 2.74 -2.38 -11.86
N GLU A 23 2.55 -1.48 -12.82
CA GLU A 23 3.58 -1.13 -13.81
C GLU A 23 4.65 -0.20 -13.21
N SER A 24 4.34 0.46 -12.09
CA SER A 24 5.27 1.33 -11.39
C SER A 24 5.16 1.25 -9.87
N LEU A 25 6.20 1.72 -9.19
CA LEU A 25 6.22 1.88 -7.74
C LEU A 25 5.16 2.89 -7.26
N GLU A 26 4.94 3.97 -8.01
CA GLU A 26 3.96 5.01 -7.67
C GLU A 26 2.53 4.44 -7.69
N GLU A 27 2.18 3.70 -8.74
CA GLU A 27 0.88 2.97 -8.82
C GLU A 27 0.72 1.95 -7.70
N CYS A 28 1.79 1.25 -7.32
CA CYS A 28 1.75 0.32 -6.19
C CYS A 28 1.44 1.04 -4.87
N MET A 29 2.05 2.20 -4.63
CA MET A 29 1.79 2.99 -3.41
C MET A 29 0.37 3.55 -3.41
N GLU A 30 -0.14 4.01 -4.55
CA GLU A 30 -1.57 4.37 -4.71
C GLU A 30 -2.49 3.17 -4.44
N GLY A 31 -2.07 1.97 -4.86
CA GLY A 31 -2.77 0.72 -4.57
C GLY A 31 -2.94 0.47 -3.07
N VAL A 32 -1.89 0.71 -2.27
CA VAL A 32 -1.95 0.58 -0.81
C VAL A 32 -2.93 1.61 -0.21
N CYS A 33 -2.92 2.86 -0.67
CA CYS A 33 -3.91 3.86 -0.25
C CYS A 33 -5.34 3.42 -0.59
N LYS A 34 -5.58 2.89 -1.79
CA LYS A 34 -6.90 2.39 -2.22
C LYS A 34 -7.41 1.25 -1.35
N ILE A 35 -6.54 0.32 -0.93
CA ILE A 35 -6.90 -0.77 -0.02
C ILE A 35 -7.43 -0.19 1.30
N PHE A 36 -6.75 0.83 1.85
CA PHE A 36 -7.20 1.49 3.06
C PHE A 36 -8.51 2.29 2.85
N GLU A 37 -8.64 2.99 1.74
CA GLU A 37 -9.87 3.72 1.40
C GLU A 37 -11.07 2.80 1.24
N GLU A 38 -10.88 1.61 0.65
CA GLU A 38 -11.91 0.58 0.59
C GLU A 38 -12.29 0.05 1.97
N HIS A 39 -11.29 -0.13 2.86
CA HIS A 39 -11.54 -0.48 4.26
C HIS A 39 -12.40 0.61 4.94
N LEU A 40 -12.04 1.88 4.81
CA LEU A 40 -12.78 3.01 5.36
C LEU A 40 -14.20 3.11 4.82
N LYS A 41 -14.41 2.87 3.51
CA LYS A 41 -15.74 2.86 2.89
C LYS A 41 -16.63 1.75 3.45
N ARG A 42 -16.06 0.57 3.69
CA ARG A 42 -16.81 -0.57 4.27
C ARG A 42 -17.19 -0.32 5.73
N THR A 43 -16.33 0.34 6.51
CA THR A 43 -16.62 0.67 7.91
C THR A 43 -17.53 1.89 8.07
N ASN A 44 -17.61 2.78 7.07
CA ASN A 44 -18.41 4.01 7.09
C ASN A 44 -19.36 4.10 5.88
N PRO A 45 -20.34 3.18 5.75
CA PRO A 45 -21.17 3.07 4.53
C PRO A 45 -22.06 4.28 4.24
N ASN A 46 -22.34 5.10 5.26
CA ASN A 46 -23.20 6.29 5.14
C ASN A 46 -22.40 7.58 4.93
N THR A 47 -21.07 7.52 4.89
CA THR A 47 -20.20 8.69 4.74
C THR A 47 -19.72 8.76 3.28
N PRO A 48 -20.29 9.64 2.44
CA PRO A 48 -20.00 9.65 1.00
C PRO A 48 -18.58 10.11 0.67
N SER A 49 -17.96 10.91 1.54
CA SER A 49 -16.58 11.35 1.40
C SER A 49 -15.88 11.22 2.75
N ILE A 50 -14.80 10.45 2.78
CA ILE A 50 -14.02 10.17 3.99
C ILE A 50 -12.64 10.77 3.75
N THR A 51 -12.25 11.71 4.61
CA THR A 51 -10.88 12.21 4.70
C THR A 51 -10.16 11.46 5.81
N TYR A 52 -8.90 11.11 5.59
CA TYR A 52 -8.05 10.48 6.59
C TYR A 52 -6.68 11.16 6.61
N ASP A 53 -6.02 11.10 7.76
CA ASP A 53 -4.64 11.53 7.89
C ASP A 53 -3.67 10.37 7.60
N ILE A 54 -2.40 10.71 7.36
CA ILE A 54 -1.38 9.72 7.03
C ILE A 54 -1.07 8.77 8.21
N SER A 55 -1.24 9.22 9.46
CA SER A 55 -1.08 8.36 10.64
C SER A 55 -2.09 7.22 10.63
N GLN A 56 -3.37 7.49 10.32
CA GLN A 56 -4.41 6.47 10.23
C GLN A 56 -4.09 5.40 9.17
N LEU A 57 -3.53 5.82 8.03
CA LEU A 57 -3.05 4.89 7.00
C LEU A 57 -1.88 4.04 7.52
N PHE A 58 -0.96 4.64 8.27
CA PHE A 58 0.19 3.92 8.82
C PHE A 58 -0.19 2.95 9.93
N ASP A 59 -1.15 3.31 10.77
CA ASP A 59 -1.72 2.44 11.79
C ASP A 59 -2.39 1.22 11.14
N PHE A 60 -3.18 1.45 10.09
CA PHE A 60 -3.76 0.36 9.29
C PHE A 60 -2.70 -0.58 8.71
N ILE A 61 -1.60 -0.04 8.17
CA ILE A 61 -0.49 -0.86 7.64
C ILE A 61 0.15 -1.70 8.76
N ASP A 62 0.31 -1.14 9.97
CA ASP A 62 0.87 -1.88 11.11
C ASP A 62 -0.02 -3.03 11.55
N GLU A 63 -1.34 -2.84 11.52
CA GLU A 63 -2.34 -3.85 11.90
C GLU A 63 -2.38 -5.06 10.95
N LEU A 64 -1.96 -4.91 9.68
CA LEU A 64 -1.88 -6.05 8.75
C LEU A 64 -0.97 -7.15 9.33
N THR A 65 -1.24 -8.42 9.06
CA THR A 65 -0.29 -9.48 9.46
C THR A 65 1.01 -9.39 8.69
N ASP A 66 0.93 -9.17 7.38
CA ASP A 66 2.09 -8.93 6.53
C ASP A 66 1.74 -7.99 5.39
N LEU A 67 2.72 -7.17 5.00
CA LEU A 67 2.67 -6.32 3.83
C LEU A 67 4.11 -6.11 3.35
N SER A 68 4.37 -6.55 2.13
CA SER A 68 5.66 -6.40 1.48
C SER A 68 5.47 -6.14 0.00
N CYS A 69 6.48 -5.59 -0.66
CA CYS A 69 6.47 -5.46 -2.10
C CYS A 69 7.79 -5.89 -2.71
N LEU A 70 7.71 -6.35 -3.96
CA LEU A 70 8.82 -6.79 -4.78
C LEU A 70 8.96 -5.79 -5.91
N VAL A 71 10.07 -5.05 -5.95
CA VAL A 71 10.30 -4.02 -6.96
C VAL A 71 11.30 -4.52 -8.00
N SER A 72 10.89 -4.50 -9.28
CA SER A 72 11.73 -4.92 -10.40
C SER A 72 12.91 -3.98 -10.60
N GLN A 73 14.10 -4.57 -10.58
CA GLN A 73 15.38 -3.89 -10.77
C GLN A 73 15.84 -3.98 -12.23
N LYS A 74 16.77 -3.10 -12.62
CA LYS A 74 17.32 -3.05 -14.00
C LYS A 74 17.94 -4.37 -14.47
N ASN A 75 18.43 -5.18 -13.54
CA ASN A 75 19.02 -6.50 -13.79
C ASN A 75 17.98 -7.64 -13.85
N ARG A 76 16.68 -7.33 -13.94
CA ARG A 76 15.55 -8.28 -14.00
C ARG A 76 15.37 -9.15 -12.76
N HIS A 77 15.90 -8.74 -11.62
CA HIS A 77 15.58 -9.33 -10.31
C HIS A 77 14.60 -8.45 -9.54
N TYR A 78 13.87 -9.05 -8.61
CA TYR A 78 12.99 -8.33 -7.70
C TYR A 78 13.67 -8.10 -6.36
N ALA A 79 13.73 -6.84 -5.92
CA ALA A 79 14.19 -6.50 -4.58
C ALA A 79 12.98 -6.50 -3.62
N PRO A 80 13.03 -7.25 -2.50
CA PRO A 80 11.98 -7.24 -1.51
C PRO A 80 12.08 -6.03 -0.58
N HIS A 81 10.92 -5.47 -0.24
CA HIS A 81 10.76 -4.34 0.67
C HIS A 81 9.64 -4.61 1.67
N ASN A 82 9.83 -4.16 2.91
CA ASN A 82 8.92 -4.39 4.03
C ASN A 82 7.94 -3.22 4.23
N LYS A 83 7.10 -3.33 5.26
CA LYS A 83 6.13 -2.29 5.68
C LYS A 83 6.75 -0.91 5.88
N ASP A 84 7.87 -0.83 6.60
CA ASP A 84 8.49 0.45 6.92
C ASP A 84 8.93 1.19 5.64
N TRP A 85 9.52 0.44 4.70
CA TRP A 85 9.89 1.00 3.41
C TRP A 85 8.67 1.44 2.60
N ILE A 86 7.58 0.65 2.60
CA ILE A 86 6.32 1.01 1.94
C ILE A 86 5.76 2.32 2.53
N LYS A 87 5.73 2.46 3.86
CA LYS A 87 5.29 3.68 4.54
C LYS A 87 6.13 4.89 4.12
N GLU A 88 7.44 4.74 4.06
CA GLU A 88 8.34 5.81 3.59
C GLU A 88 8.04 6.22 2.15
N GLN A 89 7.84 5.25 1.24
CA GLN A 89 7.50 5.55 -0.16
C GLN A 89 6.13 6.24 -0.29
N ILE A 90 5.13 5.82 0.49
CA ILE A 90 3.83 6.49 0.56
C ILE A 90 4.00 7.94 1.04
N TYR A 91 4.79 8.17 2.10
CA TYR A 91 5.07 9.51 2.61
C TYR A 91 5.67 10.42 1.52
N ILE A 92 6.67 9.92 0.80
CA ILE A 92 7.33 10.64 -0.30
C ILE A 92 6.32 10.96 -1.41
N MET A 93 5.50 9.97 -1.81
CA MET A 93 4.47 10.13 -2.83
C MET A 93 3.45 11.21 -2.46
N LEU A 94 2.87 11.14 -1.26
CA LEU A 94 1.86 12.09 -0.80
C LEU A 94 2.43 13.51 -0.66
N ARG A 95 3.66 13.65 -0.16
CA ARG A 95 4.35 14.95 -0.07
C ARG A 95 4.57 15.57 -1.46
N LYS A 96 4.91 14.76 -2.46
CA LYS A 96 5.08 15.20 -3.85
C LYS A 96 3.76 15.65 -4.48
N GLN A 97 2.65 15.00 -4.12
CA GLN A 97 1.30 15.38 -4.59
C GLN A 97 0.82 16.68 -3.93
N ALA A 98 1.07 16.87 -2.64
CA ALA A 98 0.69 18.10 -1.92
C ALA A 98 1.53 19.33 -2.29
N GLY A 99 2.73 19.13 -2.82
CA GLY A 99 3.62 20.21 -3.29
C GLY A 99 3.42 20.61 -4.75
N LYS A 100 2.45 20.02 -5.45
CA LYS A 100 1.97 20.45 -6.76
C LYS A 100 0.71 21.30 -6.60
#